data_AF-A0A920MZ77-F1
#
_entry.id   AF-A0A920MZ77-F1
#
_cell.length_a   1.000
_cell.length_b   1.000
_cell.length_c   1.000
_cell.angle_alpha   90.00
_cell.angle_beta   90.00
_cell.angle_gamma   90.00
#
_symmetry.space_group_name_H-M   'P 1'
#
loop_
_entity.id
_entity.type
_entity.pdbx_description
1 polymer ?
#
loop_
_entity_poly.entity_id
_entity_poly.type
_entity_poly.pdbx_seq_one_letter_code
_entity_poly.pdbx_strand_id
1 'polypeptide(L)'
;MRNTNMKRSWNGMVGQALVLAWAIVAVTCEESCAENWPGWRGPDRNGVSRDTGVPLNWSADSNVAWKTPLPGSGISNPIIFDDRVFVTASDGKNLANLHVICLSRDSGQIHWHQRLWGTAPTRYHGNKSSMASPSPVTDGRHVWAFFGTGDVFCFESASGQLIWHRSLAGEYGVIENRFATSSSPLLYRDTILLQVDHYGDSYLVALDRKTGSNRWKVDRPGRWLSWSSPQLIRLKGGRDEFIVCGSQRVESFDPGTGRALWTAGEMRRECIPTPLFINGRLYVVSGPSGPSMRIRPGGSGDVTKTHVEWKNPRGRRLCPRQS
;
A
#
# COMPACT_ATOMS: atom_id res chain seq x y z
N MET A 1 -45.72 94.85 3.54
CA MET A 1 -44.94 95.91 2.85
C MET A 1 -43.76 95.27 2.14
N ARG A 2 -43.68 95.53 0.82
CA ARG A 2 -42.50 95.55 -0.09
C ARG A 2 -41.52 94.36 -0.16
N ASN A 3 -41.56 93.74 -1.36
CA ASN A 3 -40.47 93.44 -2.32
C ASN A 3 -39.22 92.61 -1.94
N THR A 4 -39.21 91.40 -2.51
CA THR A 4 -38.21 90.82 -3.44
C THR A 4 -36.93 91.64 -3.76
N ASN A 5 -35.74 91.06 -3.55
CA ASN A 5 -34.95 90.37 -4.59
C ASN A 5 -33.51 90.00 -4.15
N MET A 6 -33.16 88.73 -4.42
CA MET A 6 -31.93 88.23 -5.08
C MET A 6 -30.53 88.44 -4.43
N LYS A 7 -29.82 87.32 -4.19
CA LYS A 7 -28.46 87.06 -4.68
C LYS A 7 -28.09 85.57 -4.58
N ARG A 8 -27.52 85.05 -5.67
CA ARG A 8 -26.93 83.71 -5.85
C ARG A 8 -25.57 83.60 -5.13
N SER A 9 -25.22 82.39 -4.67
CA SER A 9 -23.91 81.77 -4.96
C SER A 9 -23.92 80.26 -4.68
N TRP A 10 -23.20 79.54 -5.54
CA TRP A 10 -22.99 78.09 -5.61
C TRP A 10 -21.95 77.54 -4.62
N ASN A 11 -21.87 76.19 -4.58
CA ASN A 11 -20.88 75.25 -3.98
C ASN A 11 -21.46 74.54 -2.74
N GLY A 12 -21.42 73.22 -2.54
CA GLY A 12 -20.81 72.05 -3.16
C GLY A 12 -20.89 70.90 -2.12
N MET A 13 -20.52 69.66 -2.51
CA MET A 13 -20.40 68.41 -1.71
C MET A 13 -21.70 67.59 -1.53
N VAL A 14 -21.86 66.45 -2.24
CA VAL A 14 -21.32 65.09 -1.93
C VAL A 14 -21.92 64.61 -0.60
N GLY A 15 -22.90 63.73 -0.55
CA GLY A 15 -22.91 62.36 -1.08
C GLY A 15 -22.88 61.40 0.11
N GLN A 16 -24.04 60.89 0.55
CA GLN A 16 -24.13 59.82 1.54
C GLN A 16 -25.11 58.76 1.03
N ALA A 17 -24.53 57.70 0.46
CA ALA A 17 -25.23 56.47 0.11
C ALA A 17 -25.18 55.51 1.30
N LEU A 18 -26.34 54.93 1.61
CA LEU A 18 -26.55 53.87 2.60
C LEU A 18 -25.71 52.63 2.24
N VAL A 19 -24.87 52.17 3.18
CA VAL A 19 -24.18 50.87 3.09
C VAL A 19 -24.97 49.86 3.91
N LEU A 20 -25.77 49.03 3.23
CA LEU A 20 -26.32 47.79 3.78
C LEU A 20 -25.25 46.70 3.67
N ALA A 21 -24.61 46.37 4.79
CA ALA A 21 -23.67 45.26 4.88
C ALA A 21 -24.42 43.93 4.91
N TRP A 22 -24.47 43.22 3.78
CA TRP A 22 -24.85 41.82 3.72
C TRP A 22 -23.67 40.97 4.18
N ALA A 23 -23.78 40.37 5.37
CA ALA A 23 -22.85 39.35 5.81
C ALA A 23 -23.14 38.05 5.04
N ILE A 24 -22.35 37.79 3.99
CA ILE A 24 -22.31 36.48 3.33
C ILE A 24 -21.61 35.53 4.30
N VAL A 25 -22.38 34.71 5.02
CA VAL A 25 -21.85 33.53 5.71
C VAL A 25 -21.45 32.54 4.62
N ALA A 26 -20.16 32.49 4.29
CA ALA A 26 -19.62 31.45 3.44
C ALA A 26 -19.79 30.11 4.18
N VAL A 27 -20.79 29.33 3.80
CA VAL A 27 -20.87 27.91 4.16
C VAL A 27 -19.69 27.25 3.45
N THR A 28 -18.58 27.07 4.16
CA THR A 28 -17.52 26.17 3.71
C THR A 28 -18.10 24.77 3.74
N CYS A 29 -18.52 24.27 2.58
CA CYS A 29 -18.74 22.85 2.38
C CYS A 29 -17.36 22.22 2.53
N GLU A 30 -17.04 21.72 3.72
CA GLU A 30 -15.95 20.75 3.84
C GLU A 30 -16.40 19.53 3.04
N GLU A 31 -15.94 19.44 1.79
CA GLU A 31 -15.96 18.16 1.09
C GLU A 31 -15.21 17.19 1.98
N SER A 32 -15.94 16.28 2.62
CA SER A 32 -15.33 15.18 3.34
C SER A 32 -14.66 14.28 2.30
N CYS A 33 -13.41 14.58 1.94
CA CYS A 33 -12.62 13.70 1.10
C CYS A 33 -12.41 12.41 1.89
N ALA A 34 -12.98 11.30 1.40
CA ALA A 34 -12.71 9.97 1.92
C ALA A 34 -11.19 9.73 2.00
N GLU A 35 -10.75 9.00 3.02
CA GLU A 35 -9.32 8.75 3.23
C GLU A 35 -8.72 7.94 2.07
N ASN A 36 -7.55 8.37 1.58
CA ASN A 36 -6.82 7.62 0.56
C ASN A 36 -6.34 6.28 1.11
N TRP A 37 -6.39 5.25 0.26
CA TRP A 37 -5.92 3.89 0.55
C TRP A 37 -4.77 3.50 -0.39
N PRO A 38 -3.58 4.11 -0.25
CA PRO A 38 -2.55 4.12 -1.30
C PRO A 38 -1.83 2.78 -1.50
N GLY A 39 -2.06 1.78 -0.66
CA GLY A 39 -1.28 0.54 -0.65
C GLY A 39 -1.88 -0.56 0.22
N TRP A 40 -1.18 -1.70 0.29
CA TRP A 40 -1.55 -2.83 1.15
C TRP A 40 -1.80 -2.37 2.59
N ARG A 41 -3.03 -2.62 3.08
CA ARG A 41 -3.53 -2.28 4.42
C ARG A 41 -3.66 -0.77 4.71
N GLY A 42 -3.76 0.06 3.67
CA GLY A 42 -4.11 1.47 3.81
C GLY A 42 -2.94 2.37 4.20
N PRO A 43 -3.20 3.65 4.52
CA PRO A 43 -2.16 4.67 4.71
C PRO A 43 -1.24 4.35 5.90
N ASP A 44 -1.81 3.86 7.00
CA ASP A 44 -1.08 3.45 8.21
C ASP A 44 -0.62 1.98 8.16
N ARG A 45 -0.94 1.25 7.08
CA ARG A 45 -0.62 -0.17 6.86
C ARG A 45 -1.13 -1.10 7.97
N ASN A 46 -2.15 -0.65 8.70
CA ASN A 46 -2.75 -1.37 9.82
C ASN A 46 -4.10 -2.02 9.45
N GLY A 47 -4.65 -1.74 8.28
CA GLY A 47 -5.91 -2.29 7.78
C GLY A 47 -7.14 -1.68 8.46
N VAL A 48 -7.02 -0.45 8.95
CA VAL A 48 -8.10 0.30 9.60
C VAL A 48 -8.44 1.50 8.74
N SER A 49 -9.71 1.63 8.34
CA SER A 49 -10.25 2.89 7.79
C SER A 49 -10.82 3.73 8.92
N ARG A 50 -10.71 5.05 8.80
CA ARG A 50 -11.33 6.02 9.72
C ARG A 50 -12.73 6.44 9.28
N ASP A 51 -13.20 5.97 8.13
CA ASP A 51 -14.52 6.28 7.61
C ASP A 51 -15.61 5.75 8.57
N THR A 52 -16.67 6.53 8.72
CA THR A 52 -17.83 6.21 9.56
C THR A 52 -19.09 6.16 8.70
N GLY A 53 -20.19 5.62 9.25
CA GLY A 53 -21.44 5.50 8.50
C GLY A 53 -21.40 4.48 7.36
N VAL A 54 -20.40 3.59 7.36
CA VAL A 54 -20.26 2.53 6.34
C VAL A 54 -21.39 1.51 6.45
N PRO A 55 -21.92 0.99 5.32
CA PRO A 55 -22.92 -0.06 5.35
C PRO A 55 -22.40 -1.30 6.09
N LEU A 56 -23.19 -1.85 7.01
CA LEU A 56 -22.83 -3.06 7.78
C LEU A 56 -23.42 -4.35 7.18
N ASN A 57 -24.40 -4.22 6.29
CA ASN A 57 -25.06 -5.34 5.62
C ASN A 57 -24.72 -5.30 4.14
N TRP A 58 -24.35 -6.44 3.56
CA TRP A 58 -23.95 -6.52 2.16
C TRP A 58 -24.55 -7.76 1.51
N SER A 59 -24.88 -7.66 0.23
CA SER A 59 -25.18 -8.82 -0.61
C SER A 59 -24.55 -8.64 -1.98
N ALA A 60 -24.78 -9.59 -2.89
CA ALA A 60 -24.37 -9.40 -4.28
C ALA A 60 -25.00 -8.13 -4.89
N ASP A 61 -26.19 -7.72 -4.44
CA ASP A 61 -26.98 -6.68 -5.12
C ASP A 61 -27.39 -5.52 -4.19
N SER A 62 -27.06 -5.59 -2.90
CA SER A 62 -27.37 -4.57 -1.91
C SER A 62 -26.11 -3.91 -1.37
N ASN A 63 -26.18 -2.59 -1.18
CA ASN A 63 -25.07 -1.72 -0.79
C ASN A 63 -23.87 -1.74 -1.76
N VAL A 64 -24.04 -2.28 -2.97
CA VAL A 64 -23.03 -2.26 -4.04
C VAL A 64 -23.24 -1.02 -4.91
N ALA A 65 -22.27 -0.11 -4.92
CA ALA A 65 -22.31 1.08 -5.78
C ALA A 65 -22.11 0.74 -7.27
N TRP A 66 -21.15 -0.14 -7.57
CA TRP A 66 -20.85 -0.59 -8.93
C TRP A 66 -20.06 -1.91 -8.90
N LYS A 67 -20.00 -2.57 -10.06
CA LYS A 67 -19.14 -3.74 -10.31
C LYS A 67 -18.47 -3.60 -11.67
N THR A 68 -17.19 -3.95 -11.74
CA THR A 68 -16.42 -3.93 -12.99
C THR A 68 -15.79 -5.30 -13.22
N PRO A 69 -16.03 -5.95 -14.38
CA PRO A 69 -15.39 -7.23 -14.69
C PRO A 69 -13.87 -7.05 -14.86
N LEU A 70 -13.09 -8.01 -14.35
CA LEU A 70 -11.64 -8.04 -14.54
C LEU A 70 -11.25 -9.04 -15.64
N PRO A 71 -10.18 -8.79 -16.41
CA PRO A 71 -9.75 -9.67 -17.50
C PRO A 71 -9.21 -11.03 -17.01
N GLY A 72 -8.96 -11.19 -15.71
CA GLY A 72 -8.44 -12.42 -15.14
C GLY A 72 -8.43 -12.42 -13.62
N SER A 73 -7.50 -13.18 -13.04
CA SER A 73 -7.41 -13.35 -11.59
C SER A 73 -6.80 -12.11 -10.92
N GLY A 74 -7.63 -11.33 -10.22
CA GLY A 74 -7.22 -10.21 -9.36
C GLY A 74 -7.28 -10.60 -7.88
N ILE A 75 -6.17 -11.12 -7.34
CA ILE A 75 -6.06 -11.55 -5.93
C ILE A 75 -5.58 -10.40 -5.02
N SER A 76 -4.97 -9.36 -5.61
CA SER A 76 -4.55 -8.16 -4.89
C SER A 76 -5.71 -7.38 -4.28
N ASN A 77 -5.39 -6.50 -3.33
CA ASN A 77 -6.34 -5.51 -2.85
C ASN A 77 -6.37 -4.32 -3.82
N PRO A 78 -7.56 -3.75 -4.09
CA PRO A 78 -7.65 -2.44 -4.72
C PRO A 78 -6.96 -1.40 -3.84
N ILE A 79 -6.30 -0.44 -4.47
CA ILE A 79 -5.79 0.77 -3.81
C ILE A 79 -6.57 1.98 -4.32
N ILE A 80 -6.79 2.96 -3.47
CA ILE A 80 -7.63 4.12 -3.76
C ILE A 80 -6.79 5.38 -3.54
N PHE A 81 -6.80 6.28 -4.50
CA PHE A 81 -6.22 7.61 -4.34
C PHE A 81 -7.10 8.63 -5.08
N ASP A 82 -7.63 9.58 -4.32
CA ASP A 82 -8.62 10.56 -4.75
C ASP A 82 -9.79 9.88 -5.47
N ASP A 83 -10.02 10.23 -6.74
CA ASP A 83 -11.11 9.74 -7.58
C ASP A 83 -10.81 8.41 -8.28
N ARG A 84 -9.67 7.76 -7.97
CA ARG A 84 -9.17 6.58 -8.70
C ARG A 84 -9.05 5.35 -7.83
N VAL A 85 -9.40 4.21 -8.43
CA VAL A 85 -9.17 2.87 -7.89
C VAL A 85 -8.22 2.14 -8.82
N PHE A 86 -7.09 1.65 -8.29
CA PHE A 86 -6.15 0.83 -9.05
C PHE A 86 -6.25 -0.62 -8.63
N VAL A 87 -6.35 -1.51 -9.61
CA VAL A 87 -6.39 -2.97 -9.43
C VAL A 87 -5.39 -3.65 -10.34
N THR A 88 -4.90 -4.81 -9.90
CA THR A 88 -4.05 -5.67 -10.71
C THR A 88 -4.74 -7.00 -10.99
N ALA A 89 -4.48 -7.57 -12.16
CA ALA A 89 -4.97 -8.89 -12.53
C ALA A 89 -3.93 -9.64 -13.37
N SER A 90 -4.10 -10.94 -13.51
CA SER A 90 -3.30 -11.75 -14.42
C SER A 90 -4.14 -12.83 -15.12
N ASP A 91 -3.89 -13.06 -16.41
CA ASP A 91 -4.60 -14.03 -17.24
C ASP A 91 -3.66 -14.82 -18.18
N GLY A 92 -4.27 -15.67 -19.02
CA GLY A 92 -3.57 -16.38 -20.07
C GLY A 92 -2.75 -17.58 -19.58
N LYS A 93 -1.87 -18.08 -20.45
CA LYS A 93 -1.03 -19.25 -20.14
C LYS A 93 -0.10 -18.90 -18.97
N ASN A 94 -0.11 -19.74 -17.93
CA ASN A 94 0.66 -19.57 -16.70
C ASN A 94 0.42 -18.23 -15.99
N LEU A 95 -0.70 -17.55 -16.24
CA LEU A 95 -1.01 -16.21 -15.70
C LEU A 95 0.06 -15.15 -16.04
N ALA A 96 0.67 -15.27 -17.23
CA ALA A 96 1.78 -14.43 -17.66
C ALA A 96 1.37 -13.13 -18.36
N ASN A 97 0.09 -12.95 -18.67
CA ASN A 97 -0.40 -11.64 -19.10
C ASN A 97 -0.76 -10.86 -17.85
N LEU A 98 -0.12 -9.72 -17.64
CA LEU A 98 -0.30 -8.92 -16.44
C LEU A 98 -1.14 -7.69 -16.77
N HIS A 99 -1.93 -7.24 -15.80
CA HIS A 99 -2.82 -6.10 -15.98
C HIS A 99 -2.70 -5.13 -14.82
N VAL A 100 -2.65 -3.84 -15.16
CA VAL A 100 -2.87 -2.73 -14.22
C VAL A 100 -4.02 -1.91 -14.78
N ILE A 101 -5.05 -1.71 -13.97
CA ILE A 101 -6.29 -1.06 -14.40
C ILE A 101 -6.58 0.08 -13.43
N CYS A 102 -6.89 1.26 -13.97
CA CYS A 102 -7.41 2.39 -13.22
C CYS A 102 -8.89 2.55 -13.51
N LEU A 103 -9.69 2.57 -12.45
CA LEU A 103 -11.13 2.77 -12.48
C LEU A 103 -11.49 4.09 -11.81
N SER A 104 -12.59 4.69 -12.22
CA SER A 104 -13.27 5.74 -11.48
C SER A 104 -13.79 5.17 -10.16
N ARG A 105 -13.48 5.83 -9.05
CA ARG A 105 -13.97 5.44 -7.72
C ARG A 105 -15.49 5.50 -7.62
N ASP A 106 -16.11 6.46 -8.30
CA ASP A 106 -17.54 6.73 -8.13
C ASP A 106 -18.41 5.88 -9.07
N SER A 107 -17.89 5.50 -10.24
CA SER A 107 -18.65 4.78 -11.26
C SER A 107 -18.14 3.38 -11.61
N GLY A 108 -16.91 3.04 -11.23
CA GLY A 108 -16.25 1.80 -11.65
C GLY A 108 -15.82 1.78 -13.12
N GLN A 109 -16.05 2.86 -13.88
CA GLN A 109 -15.64 2.94 -15.28
C GLN A 109 -14.11 2.93 -15.42
N ILE A 110 -13.60 2.25 -16.44
CA ILE A 110 -12.16 2.18 -16.71
C ILE A 110 -11.70 3.55 -17.24
N HIS A 111 -10.77 4.19 -16.54
CA HIS A 111 -10.02 5.34 -17.05
C HIS A 111 -8.93 4.91 -18.02
N TRP A 112 -8.15 3.90 -17.61
CA TRP A 112 -7.12 3.30 -18.45
C TRP A 112 -6.84 1.86 -18.01
N HIS A 113 -6.33 1.07 -18.95
CA HIS A 113 -5.97 -0.33 -18.74
C HIS A 113 -4.68 -0.64 -19.48
N GLN A 114 -3.66 -1.03 -18.73
CA GLN A 114 -2.40 -1.53 -19.28
C GLN A 114 -2.38 -3.05 -19.27
N ARG A 115 -2.09 -3.65 -20.42
CA ARG A 115 -1.79 -5.07 -20.58
C ARG A 115 -0.29 -5.23 -20.82
N LEU A 116 0.33 -6.10 -20.04
CA LEU A 116 1.77 -6.26 -19.94
C LEU A 116 2.15 -7.74 -20.03
N TRP A 117 3.45 -7.99 -20.09
CA TRP A 117 4.03 -9.32 -20.11
C TRP A 117 4.65 -9.66 -18.75
N GLY A 118 4.63 -10.94 -18.40
CA GLY A 118 5.36 -11.49 -17.26
C GLY A 118 6.62 -12.21 -17.71
N THR A 119 7.78 -11.82 -17.18
CA THR A 119 9.08 -12.36 -17.60
C THR A 119 9.28 -13.80 -17.14
N ALA A 120 9.01 -14.12 -15.88
CA ALA A 120 9.26 -15.46 -15.33
C ALA A 120 8.11 -15.94 -14.43
N PRO A 121 7.00 -16.41 -15.00
CA PRO A 121 5.91 -16.98 -14.23
C PRO A 121 6.37 -18.13 -13.33
N THR A 122 5.89 -18.12 -12.09
CA THR A 122 6.19 -19.13 -11.08
C THR A 122 4.98 -20.03 -10.82
N ARG A 123 5.09 -21.00 -9.91
CA ARG A 123 3.95 -21.89 -9.62
C ARG A 123 2.87 -21.14 -8.84
N TYR A 124 1.61 -21.51 -9.06
CA TYR A 124 0.43 -20.94 -8.39
C TYR A 124 -0.60 -22.04 -8.14
N HIS A 125 -1.61 -21.76 -7.31
CA HIS A 125 -2.64 -22.73 -6.92
C HIS A 125 -4.06 -22.23 -7.21
N GLY A 126 -4.64 -22.75 -8.30
CA GLY A 126 -6.05 -22.54 -8.66
C GLY A 126 -6.45 -21.06 -8.65
N ASN A 127 -7.57 -20.77 -7.99
CA ASN A 127 -8.10 -19.41 -7.80
C ASN A 127 -7.65 -18.76 -6.48
N LYS A 128 -6.70 -19.35 -5.74
CA LYS A 128 -6.29 -18.88 -4.40
C LYS A 128 -5.00 -18.05 -4.42
N SER A 129 -4.29 -18.04 -5.55
CA SER A 129 -3.09 -17.25 -5.77
C SER A 129 -2.90 -16.98 -7.26
N SER A 130 -2.39 -15.81 -7.61
CA SER A 130 -2.06 -15.45 -8.98
C SER A 130 -0.75 -14.65 -9.06
N MET A 131 -0.26 -14.38 -10.28
CA MET A 131 0.88 -13.48 -10.46
C MET A 131 0.55 -12.04 -10.00
N ALA A 132 -0.73 -11.68 -9.92
CA ALA A 132 -1.21 -10.39 -9.43
C ALA A 132 -1.67 -10.43 -7.95
N SER A 133 -1.10 -11.31 -7.12
CA SER A 133 -1.42 -11.33 -5.68
C SER A 133 -0.85 -10.15 -4.88
N PRO A 134 0.37 -9.63 -5.16
CA PRO A 134 0.85 -8.42 -4.50
C PRO A 134 0.00 -7.22 -4.89
N SER A 135 -0.37 -6.40 -3.91
CA SER A 135 -1.12 -5.17 -4.17
C SER A 135 -0.19 -4.08 -4.67
N PRO A 136 -0.61 -3.25 -5.64
CA PRO A 136 0.18 -2.10 -6.06
C PRO A 136 0.31 -1.08 -4.91
N VAL A 137 1.13 -0.06 -5.13
CA VAL A 137 1.24 1.12 -4.25
C VAL A 137 1.28 2.39 -5.09
N THR A 138 0.70 3.48 -4.58
CA THR A 138 0.66 4.77 -5.26
C THR A 138 1.05 5.93 -4.34
N ASP A 139 1.61 6.99 -4.91
CA ASP A 139 1.78 8.29 -4.25
C ASP A 139 0.80 9.34 -4.81
N GLY A 140 -0.19 8.91 -5.58
CA GLY A 140 -1.16 9.75 -6.30
C GLY A 140 -0.66 10.20 -7.68
N ARG A 141 0.66 10.33 -7.87
CA ARG A 141 1.27 10.71 -9.15
C ARG A 141 1.72 9.51 -9.96
N HIS A 142 2.15 8.46 -9.29
CA HIS A 142 2.62 7.23 -9.92
C HIS A 142 2.03 6.01 -9.22
N VAL A 143 1.88 4.93 -9.99
CA VAL A 143 1.47 3.62 -9.48
C VAL A 143 2.59 2.63 -9.75
N TRP A 144 2.98 1.90 -8.72
CA TRP A 144 3.96 0.83 -8.80
C TRP A 144 3.31 -0.52 -8.54
N ALA A 145 3.53 -1.47 -9.46
CA ALA A 145 2.98 -2.81 -9.37
C ALA A 145 4.11 -3.84 -9.43
N PHE A 146 4.14 -4.75 -8.46
CA PHE A 146 5.05 -5.88 -8.42
C PHE A 146 4.26 -7.18 -8.63
N PHE A 147 4.75 -8.06 -9.50
CA PHE A 147 4.07 -9.30 -9.87
C PHE A 147 4.89 -10.54 -9.49
N GLY A 148 4.20 -11.67 -9.33
CA GLY A 148 4.77 -13.00 -9.11
C GLY A 148 5.71 -13.50 -10.20
N THR A 149 5.73 -12.83 -11.35
CA THR A 149 6.68 -13.06 -12.43
C THR A 149 8.05 -12.39 -12.22
N GLY A 150 8.20 -11.62 -11.13
CA GLY A 150 9.39 -10.85 -10.81
C GLY A 150 9.46 -9.47 -11.45
N ASP A 151 8.37 -9.02 -12.08
CA ASP A 151 8.33 -7.74 -12.77
C ASP A 151 7.82 -6.62 -11.87
N VAL A 152 8.52 -5.49 -11.91
CA VAL A 152 8.13 -4.24 -11.28
C VAL A 152 7.88 -3.21 -12.37
N PHE A 153 6.70 -2.62 -12.38
CA PHE A 153 6.31 -1.59 -13.34
C PHE A 153 5.96 -0.30 -12.62
N CYS A 154 6.27 0.83 -13.25
CA CYS A 154 5.85 2.16 -12.82
C CYS A 154 5.03 2.83 -13.91
N PHE A 155 3.89 3.39 -13.52
CA PHE A 155 2.99 4.12 -14.41
C PHE A 155 2.78 5.53 -13.88
N GLU A 156 2.59 6.48 -14.78
CA GLU A 156 1.94 7.73 -14.43
C GLU A 156 0.46 7.47 -14.08
N SER A 157 0.03 7.95 -12.92
CA SER A 157 -1.28 7.62 -12.33
C SER A 157 -2.47 8.11 -13.17
N ALA A 158 -2.33 9.28 -13.80
CA ALA A 158 -3.42 9.94 -14.53
C ALA A 158 -3.71 9.29 -15.89
N SER A 159 -2.68 9.10 -16.71
CA SER A 159 -2.76 8.58 -18.08
C SER A 159 -2.54 7.07 -18.18
N GLY A 160 -1.93 6.44 -17.17
CA GLY A 160 -1.49 5.05 -17.23
C GLY A 160 -0.27 4.83 -18.13
N GLN A 161 0.45 5.89 -18.52
CA GLN A 161 1.68 5.76 -19.30
C GLN A 161 2.73 4.96 -18.51
N LEU A 162 3.29 3.92 -19.13
CA LEU A 162 4.44 3.18 -18.57
C LEU A 162 5.67 4.10 -18.56
N ILE A 163 6.24 4.32 -17.38
CA ILE A 163 7.44 5.14 -17.20
C ILE A 163 8.69 4.28 -17.24
N TRP A 164 8.67 3.19 -16.47
CA TRP A 164 9.78 2.22 -16.45
C TRP A 164 9.28 0.83 -16.06
N HIS A 165 10.03 -0.17 -16.50
CA HIS A 165 9.87 -1.58 -16.15
C HIS A 165 11.22 -2.11 -15.66
N ARG A 166 11.16 -3.03 -14.71
CA ARG A 166 12.31 -3.80 -14.27
C ARG A 166 11.93 -5.26 -14.04
N SER A 167 12.77 -6.17 -14.52
CA SER A 167 12.62 -7.60 -14.28
C SER A 167 13.61 -8.10 -13.23
N LEU A 168 13.17 -8.19 -11.98
CA LEU A 168 13.98 -8.75 -10.90
C LEU A 168 14.24 -10.24 -11.14
N ALA A 169 13.30 -10.96 -11.76
CA ALA A 169 13.53 -12.36 -12.11
C ALA A 169 14.55 -12.54 -13.22
N GLY A 170 14.61 -11.62 -14.19
CA GLY A 170 15.65 -11.61 -15.22
C GLY A 170 17.04 -11.33 -14.66
N GLU A 171 17.13 -10.47 -13.63
CA GLU A 171 18.41 -10.05 -13.05
C GLU A 171 18.92 -10.97 -11.93
N TYR A 172 18.02 -11.49 -11.09
CA TYR A 172 18.36 -12.25 -9.88
C TYR A 172 17.87 -13.70 -9.91
N GLY A 173 17.34 -14.14 -11.04
CA GLY A 173 16.78 -15.48 -11.21
C GLY A 173 15.30 -15.57 -10.84
N VAL A 174 14.67 -16.65 -11.30
CA VAL A 174 13.23 -16.89 -11.11
C VAL A 174 12.86 -16.88 -9.63
N ILE A 175 11.77 -16.20 -9.29
CA ILE A 175 11.21 -16.20 -7.93
C ILE A 175 10.44 -17.51 -7.74
N GLU A 176 11.12 -18.54 -7.25
CA GLU A 176 10.53 -19.87 -7.08
C GLU A 176 9.60 -19.94 -5.89
N ASN A 177 8.30 -20.06 -6.14
CA ASN A 177 7.28 -20.14 -5.10
C ASN A 177 6.19 -21.12 -5.53
N ARG A 178 5.56 -21.81 -4.57
CA ARG A 178 4.45 -22.75 -4.86
C ARG A 178 3.08 -22.08 -4.98
N PHE A 179 2.92 -20.84 -4.49
CA PHE A 179 1.66 -20.08 -4.45
C PHE A 179 1.84 -18.66 -5.01
N ALA A 180 2.74 -18.46 -5.97
CA ALA A 180 3.19 -17.15 -6.42
C ALA A 180 3.75 -16.27 -5.27
N THR A 181 4.24 -15.07 -5.59
CA THR A 181 4.58 -14.08 -4.54
C THR A 181 3.32 -13.34 -4.10
N SER A 182 3.29 -12.88 -2.85
CA SER A 182 2.21 -12.02 -2.33
C SER A 182 2.72 -10.86 -1.46
N SER A 183 4.04 -10.71 -1.36
CA SER A 183 4.67 -9.62 -0.64
C SER A 183 4.52 -8.32 -1.43
N SER A 184 3.70 -7.41 -0.90
CA SER A 184 3.38 -6.15 -1.57
C SER A 184 4.48 -5.10 -1.37
N PRO A 185 4.79 -4.27 -2.38
CA PRO A 185 5.71 -3.15 -2.27
C PRO A 185 5.28 -2.14 -1.21
N LEU A 186 6.26 -1.39 -0.71
CA LEU A 186 6.00 -0.22 0.13
C LEU A 186 6.82 0.98 -0.35
N LEU A 187 6.29 2.17 -0.13
CA LEU A 187 7.01 3.41 -0.40
C LEU A 187 7.74 3.90 0.84
N TYR A 188 8.99 4.28 0.67
CA TYR A 188 9.78 4.98 1.67
C TYR A 188 10.59 6.08 1.01
N ARG A 189 10.19 7.33 1.22
CA ARG A 189 10.80 8.52 0.59
C ARG A 189 10.85 8.35 -0.94
N ASP A 190 12.05 8.28 -1.51
CA ASP A 190 12.26 8.10 -2.95
C ASP A 190 12.46 6.65 -3.37
N THR A 191 12.11 5.69 -2.50
CA THR A 191 12.33 4.27 -2.76
C THR A 191 11.08 3.42 -2.66
N ILE A 192 11.08 2.33 -3.42
CA ILE A 192 10.16 1.21 -3.30
C ILE A 192 10.91 0.08 -2.61
N LEU A 193 10.45 -0.37 -1.44
CA LEU A 193 11.06 -1.49 -0.73
C LEU A 193 10.28 -2.78 -1.01
N LEU A 194 11.01 -3.85 -1.32
CA LEU A 194 10.47 -5.17 -1.64
C LEU A 194 11.13 -6.23 -0.75
N GLN A 195 10.29 -7.13 -0.22
CA GLN A 195 10.71 -8.39 0.39
C GLN A 195 10.45 -9.50 -0.62
N VAL A 196 11.51 -10.16 -1.08
CA VAL A 196 11.45 -11.30 -2.02
C VAL A 196 11.96 -12.56 -1.32
N ASP A 197 11.03 -13.28 -0.69
CA ASP A 197 11.31 -14.56 -0.04
C ASP A 197 10.75 -15.70 -0.90
N HIS A 198 11.64 -16.60 -1.33
CA HIS A 198 11.33 -17.68 -2.25
C HIS A 198 12.17 -18.92 -1.93
N TYR A 199 12.08 -20.00 -2.72
CA TYR A 199 12.84 -21.23 -2.47
C TYR A 199 14.35 -21.07 -2.70
N GLY A 200 14.72 -20.19 -3.63
CA GLY A 200 16.12 -19.88 -3.93
C GLY A 200 16.69 -18.79 -3.03
N ASP A 201 17.63 -18.02 -3.59
CA ASP A 201 18.30 -16.94 -2.87
C ASP A 201 17.35 -15.77 -2.62
N SER A 202 16.77 -15.75 -1.43
CA SER A 202 15.87 -14.70 -0.98
C SER A 202 16.63 -13.39 -0.73
N TYR A 203 15.99 -12.25 -0.97
CA TYR A 203 16.62 -10.93 -0.81
C TYR A 203 15.61 -9.83 -0.46
N LEU A 204 16.14 -8.72 0.02
CA LEU A 204 15.44 -7.44 0.08
C LEU A 204 16.05 -6.50 -0.97
N VAL A 205 15.23 -5.63 -1.54
CA VAL A 205 15.74 -4.62 -2.46
C VAL A 205 14.99 -3.30 -2.28
N ALA A 206 15.72 -2.19 -2.33
CA ALA A 206 15.17 -0.86 -2.49
C ALA A 206 15.44 -0.34 -3.89
N LEU A 207 14.37 0.04 -4.58
CA LEU A 207 14.42 0.59 -5.92
C LEU A 207 14.20 2.09 -5.86
N ASP A 208 14.94 2.86 -6.65
CA ASP A 208 14.59 4.24 -6.91
C ASP A 208 13.20 4.30 -7.56
N ARG A 209 12.28 5.07 -6.98
CA ARG A 209 10.89 5.09 -7.46
C ARG A 209 10.73 5.72 -8.85
N LYS A 210 11.68 6.57 -9.27
CA LYS A 210 11.64 7.28 -10.56
C LYS A 210 12.33 6.50 -11.68
N THR A 211 13.36 5.70 -11.37
CA THR A 211 14.17 5.01 -12.39
C THR A 211 14.13 3.49 -12.32
N GLY A 212 13.65 2.91 -11.22
CA GLY A 212 13.69 1.46 -10.97
C GLY A 212 15.08 0.92 -10.59
N SER A 213 16.12 1.76 -10.60
CA SER A 213 17.50 1.36 -10.31
C SER A 213 17.69 0.98 -8.84
N ASN A 214 18.67 0.11 -8.54
CA ASN A 214 18.99 -0.23 -7.16
C ASN A 214 19.46 0.99 -6.36
N ARG A 215 18.89 1.16 -5.17
CA ARG A 215 19.48 1.97 -4.10
C ARG A 215 20.27 1.10 -3.13
N TRP A 216 19.73 -0.05 -2.78
CA TRP A 216 20.43 -1.09 -2.03
C TRP A 216 19.78 -2.45 -2.26
N LYS A 217 20.55 -3.52 -2.02
CA LYS A 217 20.09 -4.91 -2.02
C LYS A 217 20.73 -5.65 -0.85
N VAL A 218 19.98 -6.51 -0.19
CA VAL A 218 20.44 -7.33 0.93
C VAL A 218 20.07 -8.78 0.67
N ASP A 219 21.07 -9.63 0.57
CA ASP A 219 20.86 -11.08 0.45
C ASP A 219 20.45 -11.67 1.80
N ARG A 220 19.54 -12.64 1.75
CA ARG A 220 18.98 -13.29 2.94
C ARG A 220 19.20 -14.81 2.87
N PRO A 221 20.46 -15.26 2.98
CA PRO A 221 20.79 -16.67 2.85
C PRO A 221 20.07 -17.52 3.91
N GLY A 222 19.62 -18.70 3.48
CA GLY A 222 18.87 -19.63 4.33
C GLY A 222 17.49 -19.13 4.76
N ARG A 223 16.99 -18.01 4.22
CA ARG A 223 15.55 -17.72 4.27
C ARG A 223 14.85 -18.61 3.25
N TRP A 224 13.63 -18.96 3.61
CA TRP A 224 12.73 -19.81 2.84
C TRP A 224 11.46 -18.99 2.57
N LEU A 225 10.51 -19.55 1.83
CA LEU A 225 9.20 -18.95 1.55
C LEU A 225 8.60 -18.12 2.69
N SER A 226 8.21 -16.90 2.34
CA SER A 226 7.27 -16.08 3.08
C SER A 226 6.40 -15.31 2.08
N TRP A 227 5.14 -15.11 2.44
CA TRP A 227 4.19 -14.28 1.69
C TRP A 227 3.85 -12.99 2.43
N SER A 228 4.50 -12.74 3.56
CA SER A 228 4.25 -11.56 4.37
C SER A 228 4.68 -10.33 3.60
N SER A 229 3.74 -9.39 3.42
CA SER A 229 4.14 -8.03 3.07
C SER A 229 4.88 -7.42 4.28
N PRO A 230 5.97 -6.66 4.06
CA PRO A 230 6.73 -6.06 5.14
C PRO A 230 5.96 -4.91 5.80
N GLN A 231 6.46 -4.35 6.90
CA GLN A 231 5.90 -3.18 7.58
C GLN A 231 6.94 -2.07 7.69
N LEU A 232 6.53 -0.81 7.61
CA LEU A 232 7.38 0.34 7.88
C LEU A 232 6.88 1.00 9.16
N ILE A 233 7.76 1.18 10.13
CA ILE A 233 7.40 1.80 11.41
C ILE A 233 8.33 2.96 11.72
N ARG A 234 7.76 3.99 12.34
CA ARG A 234 8.50 5.12 12.90
C ARG A 234 8.43 5.03 14.43
N LEU A 235 9.59 4.92 15.06
CA LEU A 235 9.69 4.92 16.52
C LEU A 235 9.71 6.35 17.08
N LYS A 236 9.38 6.47 18.37
CA LYS A 236 9.63 7.70 19.13
C LYS A 236 11.13 8.03 19.04
N GLY A 237 11.47 9.29 18.71
CA GLY A 237 12.84 9.72 18.46
C GLY A 237 13.28 9.72 16.99
N GLY A 238 12.37 9.44 16.05
CA GLY A 238 12.63 9.69 14.61
C GLY A 238 13.22 8.50 13.84
N ARG A 239 13.48 7.37 14.51
CA ARG A 239 14.05 6.16 13.86
C ARG A 239 13.00 5.43 13.03
N ASP A 240 13.27 5.30 11.73
CA ASP A 240 12.51 4.47 10.80
C ASP A 240 13.03 3.02 10.80
N GLU A 241 12.14 2.04 10.75
CA GLU A 241 12.49 0.62 10.66
C GLU A 241 11.64 -0.10 9.60
N PHE A 242 12.32 -0.80 8.69
CA PHE A 242 11.74 -1.72 7.72
C PHE A 242 11.66 -3.12 8.35
N ILE A 243 10.45 -3.49 8.78
CA ILE A 243 10.16 -4.73 9.46
C ILE A 243 9.77 -5.80 8.45
N VAL A 244 10.46 -6.92 8.52
CA VAL A 244 10.32 -8.03 7.61
C VAL A 244 10.01 -9.28 8.42
N CYS A 245 8.87 -9.91 8.12
CA CYS A 245 8.49 -11.19 8.69
C CYS A 245 8.91 -12.28 7.71
N GLY A 246 10.03 -12.95 7.99
CA GLY A 246 10.54 -14.02 7.14
C GLY A 246 10.42 -15.38 7.81
N SER A 247 10.85 -16.41 7.08
CA SER A 247 11.04 -17.74 7.69
C SER A 247 12.03 -17.66 8.86
N GLN A 248 11.69 -18.33 9.97
CA GLN A 248 12.49 -18.48 11.20
C GLN A 248 12.73 -17.24 12.09
N ARG A 249 12.63 -16.01 11.56
CA ARG A 249 12.77 -14.79 12.36
C ARG A 249 12.05 -13.59 11.75
N VAL A 250 11.72 -12.64 12.62
CA VAL A 250 11.41 -11.26 12.26
C VAL A 250 12.71 -10.48 12.24
N GLU A 251 12.88 -9.64 11.23
CA GLU A 251 14.09 -8.86 11.02
C GLU A 251 13.70 -7.39 10.83
N SER A 252 14.55 -6.49 11.31
CA SER A 252 14.42 -5.06 11.13
C SER A 252 15.64 -4.51 10.43
N PHE A 253 15.42 -3.65 9.46
CA PHE A 253 16.46 -3.00 8.67
C PHE A 253 16.26 -1.50 8.66
N ASP A 254 17.35 -0.77 8.48
CA ASP A 254 17.29 0.65 8.14
C ASP A 254 16.74 0.79 6.71
N PRO A 255 15.58 1.43 6.51
CA PRO A 255 14.95 1.50 5.19
C PRO A 255 15.73 2.34 4.17
N GLY A 256 16.59 3.25 4.62
CA GLY A 256 17.41 4.08 3.73
C GLY A 256 18.65 3.38 3.19
N THR A 257 19.19 2.42 3.95
CA THR A 257 20.50 1.81 3.67
C THR A 257 20.47 0.30 3.52
N GLY A 258 19.39 -0.37 3.95
CA GLY A 258 19.32 -1.83 4.01
C GLY A 258 20.13 -2.44 5.16
N ARG A 259 20.74 -1.63 6.04
CA ARG A 259 21.55 -2.13 7.15
C ARG A 259 20.67 -2.87 8.16
N ALA A 260 21.04 -4.10 8.50
CA ALA A 260 20.36 -4.86 9.55
C ALA A 260 20.45 -4.13 10.90
N LEU A 261 19.32 -4.02 11.59
CA LEU A 261 19.18 -3.36 12.88
C LEU A 261 19.08 -4.40 14.00
N TRP A 262 18.03 -5.23 13.96
CA TRP A 262 17.80 -6.26 14.96
C TRP A 262 17.02 -7.44 14.39
N THR A 263 17.07 -8.57 15.09
CA THR A 263 16.32 -9.79 14.75
C THR A 263 15.62 -10.36 15.98
N ALA A 264 14.42 -10.91 15.79
CA ALA A 264 13.71 -11.70 16.80
C ALA A 264 13.38 -13.08 16.22
N GLY A 265 13.94 -14.14 16.81
CA GLY A 265 13.85 -15.51 16.35
C GLY A 265 12.55 -16.22 16.71
N GLU A 266 12.59 -17.56 16.68
CA GLU A 266 11.50 -18.49 17.01
C GLU A 266 10.32 -18.57 16.03
N MET A 267 10.34 -17.81 14.94
CA MET A 267 9.36 -18.02 13.87
C MET A 267 9.58 -19.41 13.24
N ARG A 268 8.57 -19.92 12.56
CA ARG A 268 8.67 -21.10 11.69
C ARG A 268 8.78 -20.64 10.23
N ARG A 269 8.83 -21.60 9.30
CA ARG A 269 8.79 -21.30 7.87
C ARG A 269 7.38 -20.87 7.46
N GLU A 270 7.24 -20.29 6.27
CA GLU A 270 5.93 -20.01 5.67
C GLU A 270 5.12 -18.94 6.43
N CYS A 271 5.80 -17.88 6.87
CA CYS A 271 5.14 -16.72 7.45
C CYS A 271 4.30 -16.01 6.38
N ILE A 272 3.01 -15.82 6.65
CA ILE A 272 2.04 -15.21 5.73
C ILE A 272 1.53 -13.86 6.26
N PRO A 273 1.17 -13.71 7.54
CA PRO A 273 0.58 -12.45 8.01
C PRO A 273 1.59 -11.31 8.09
N THR A 274 1.21 -10.14 7.57
CA THR A 274 1.95 -8.88 7.73
C THR A 274 2.07 -8.50 9.21
N PRO A 275 3.28 -8.11 9.69
CA PRO A 275 3.46 -7.53 11.01
C PRO A 275 2.57 -6.31 11.23
N LEU A 276 1.86 -6.28 12.36
CA LEU A 276 0.99 -5.17 12.72
C LEU A 276 1.67 -4.31 13.79
N PHE A 277 1.79 -3.01 13.53
CA PHE A 277 2.35 -2.06 14.49
C PHE A 277 1.23 -1.24 15.10
N ILE A 278 0.95 -1.45 16.39
CA ILE A 278 -0.09 -0.74 17.13
C ILE A 278 0.46 -0.38 18.51
N ASN A 279 0.20 0.84 18.96
CA ASN A 279 0.56 1.33 20.30
C ASN A 279 2.03 1.08 20.67
N GLY A 280 2.95 1.25 19.72
CA GLY A 280 4.38 1.07 19.96
C GLY A 280 4.83 -0.40 20.09
N ARG A 281 4.01 -1.36 19.65
CA ARG A 281 4.33 -2.79 19.66
C ARG A 281 4.06 -3.43 18.31
N LEU A 282 4.92 -4.38 17.95
CA LEU A 282 4.76 -5.24 16.79
C LEU A 282 4.05 -6.52 17.21
N TYR A 283 3.02 -6.89 16.46
CA TYR A 283 2.32 -8.16 16.57
C TYR A 283 2.62 -8.97 15.32
N VAL A 284 3.21 -10.15 15.52
CA VAL A 284 3.64 -11.03 14.44
C VAL A 284 3.05 -12.41 14.63
N VAL A 285 2.74 -13.05 13.52
CA VAL A 285 2.20 -14.41 13.49
C VAL A 285 3.09 -15.23 12.59
N SER A 286 3.67 -16.29 13.17
CA SER A 286 4.48 -17.24 12.44
C SER A 286 3.66 -18.07 11.46
N GLY A 287 4.34 -18.73 10.51
CA GLY A 287 3.74 -19.80 9.73
C GLY A 287 3.31 -21.03 10.56
N PRO A 288 2.81 -22.09 9.90
CA PRO A 288 2.17 -23.25 10.53
C PRO A 288 2.86 -23.76 11.79
N SER A 289 2.06 -23.99 12.84
CA SER A 289 2.51 -24.51 14.14
C SER A 289 3.58 -23.65 14.85
N GLY A 290 3.83 -22.43 14.38
CA GLY A 290 4.72 -21.47 15.03
C GLY A 290 3.99 -20.50 15.95
N PRO A 291 4.73 -19.68 16.72
CA PRO A 291 4.15 -18.80 17.71
C PRO A 291 3.48 -17.56 17.09
N SER A 292 2.59 -16.95 17.85
CA SER A 292 2.30 -15.51 17.71
C SER A 292 3.07 -14.76 18.78
N MET A 293 3.66 -13.61 18.44
CA MET A 293 4.49 -12.83 19.37
C MET A 293 4.11 -11.36 19.38
N ARG A 294 4.30 -10.74 20.55
CA ARG A 294 4.35 -9.29 20.72
C ARG A 294 5.80 -8.88 20.96
N ILE A 295 6.31 -8.00 20.09
CA ILE A 295 7.69 -7.56 20.11
C ILE A 295 7.72 -6.05 20.37
N ARG A 296 8.57 -5.61 21.30
CA ARG A 296 8.94 -4.21 21.42
C ARG A 296 9.98 -3.90 20.33
N PRO A 297 9.70 -3.01 19.36
CA PRO A 297 10.67 -2.67 18.33
C PRO A 297 11.83 -1.83 18.89
N GLY A 298 12.87 -1.66 18.07
CA GLY A 298 14.12 -1.03 18.45
C GLY A 298 15.14 -2.01 19.03
N GLY A 299 16.26 -1.48 19.51
CA GLY A 299 17.43 -2.26 19.92
C GLY A 299 18.40 -2.51 18.76
N SER A 300 19.28 -3.50 18.98
CA SER A 300 20.35 -3.89 18.07
C SER A 300 20.70 -5.38 18.23
N GLY A 301 21.00 -6.06 17.12
CA GLY A 301 21.41 -7.48 17.15
C GLY A 301 20.25 -8.45 17.42
N ASP A 302 20.54 -9.60 18.02
CA ASP A 302 19.49 -10.55 18.42
C ASP A 302 18.77 -10.05 19.68
N VAL A 303 17.51 -9.66 19.52
CA VAL A 303 16.66 -9.11 20.56
C VAL A 303 15.63 -10.11 21.09
N THR A 304 15.71 -11.38 20.69
CA THR A 304 14.71 -12.42 21.01
C THR A 304 14.42 -12.49 22.51
N LYS A 305 15.46 -12.52 23.35
CA LYS A 305 15.32 -12.65 24.81
C LYS A 305 14.92 -11.34 25.52
N THR A 306 15.13 -10.20 24.88
CA THR A 306 15.03 -8.88 25.53
C THR A 306 13.84 -8.03 25.06
N HIS A 307 13.29 -8.34 23.88
CA HIS A 307 12.24 -7.54 23.23
C HIS A 307 10.99 -8.35 22.89
N VAL A 308 11.02 -9.69 22.89
CA VAL A 308 9.79 -10.50 22.85
C VAL A 308 9.13 -10.43 24.22
N GLU A 309 8.06 -9.64 24.33
CA GLU A 309 7.38 -9.38 25.61
C GLU A 309 6.26 -10.39 25.88
N TRP A 310 5.73 -10.99 24.83
CA TRP A 310 4.68 -12.00 24.93
C TRP A 310 4.78 -12.97 23.77
N LYS A 311 4.46 -14.24 24.05
CA LYS A 311 4.47 -15.32 23.08
C LYS A 311 3.32 -16.29 23.36
N ASN A 312 2.56 -16.63 22.34
CA ASN A 312 1.63 -17.75 22.35
C ASN A 312 2.15 -18.87 21.45
N PRO A 313 2.53 -20.03 22.00
CA PRO A 313 3.09 -21.15 21.22
C PRO A 313 2.02 -21.93 20.45
N ARG A 314 0.73 -21.74 20.75
CA ARG A 314 -0.35 -22.42 20.00
C ARG A 314 -0.44 -21.78 18.61
N GLY A 315 0.17 -22.43 17.62
CA GLY A 315 0.03 -22.03 16.23
C GLY A 315 -1.44 -22.03 15.81
N ARG A 316 -1.87 -21.00 15.09
CA ARG A 316 -3.17 -21.05 14.40
C ARG A 316 -3.04 -22.06 13.26
N ARG A 317 -4.06 -22.92 13.07
CA ARG A 317 -4.12 -23.82 11.91
C ARG A 317 -4.16 -22.98 10.64
N LEU A 318 -3.47 -23.44 9.59
CA LEU A 318 -3.29 -22.72 8.31
C LEU A 318 -4.63 -22.38 7.61
N CYS A 319 -5.72 -23.07 7.95
CA CYS A 319 -7.11 -22.72 7.65
C CYS A 319 -8.04 -23.27 8.75
N PRO A 320 -9.17 -22.64 9.09
CA PRO A 320 -10.32 -23.38 9.62
C PRO A 320 -10.77 -24.36 8.53
N ARG A 321 -10.95 -25.64 8.86
CA ARG A 321 -11.74 -26.51 7.98
C ARG A 321 -13.12 -25.88 7.90
N GLN A 322 -13.61 -25.59 6.70
CA GLN A 322 -15.05 -25.44 6.52
C GLN A 322 -15.65 -26.77 6.94
N SER A 323 -16.48 -26.72 7.98
CA SER A 323 -17.36 -27.80 8.40
C SER A 323 -18.34 -28.14 7.29
#